data_AF-A0A7J9Z0J2-F1
#
_entry.id   AF-A0A7J9Z0J2-F1
#
_cell.length_a   1.000
_cell.length_b   1.000
_cell.length_c   1.000
_cell.angle_alpha   90.00
_cell.angle_beta   90.00
_cell.angle_gamma   90.00
#
_symmetry.space_group_name_H-M   'P 1'
#
loop_
_entity.id
_entity.type
_entity.pdbx_description
1 polymer ?
#
loop_
_entity_poly.entity_id
_entity_poly.type
_entity_poly.pdbx_seq_one_letter_code
_entity_poly.pdbx_strand_id
1 'polypeptide(L)'
;MGVAMGPGRPGPAPQTSKRERFARLIARGVPNAEACRIVGINRRTGTRWRFGRTVLNTAGEAVQYPPVCTPARPKPRHPRYLSLAERTVIADLRREKKTVREIAK
;
A
#
# COMPACT_ATOMS: atom_id res chain seq x y z
N MET A 1 23.39 4.08 -42.56
CA MET A 1 23.25 5.31 -41.75
C MET A 1 22.38 4.99 -40.53
N GLY A 2 22.96 4.43 -39.46
CA GLY A 2 22.24 4.08 -38.24
C GLY A 2 22.42 5.19 -37.20
N VAL A 3 21.36 5.91 -36.88
CA VAL A 3 21.38 6.95 -35.83
C VAL A 3 21.42 6.25 -34.47
N ALA A 4 22.56 6.34 -33.79
CA ALA A 4 22.71 5.92 -32.42
C ALA A 4 21.84 6.81 -31.52
N MET A 5 20.73 6.27 -31.00
CA MET A 5 19.96 6.90 -29.94
C MET A 5 20.82 6.93 -28.68
N GLY A 6 21.42 8.09 -28.39
CA GLY A 6 22.17 8.30 -27.15
C GLY A 6 21.31 8.05 -25.90
N PRO A 7 21.92 7.77 -24.73
CA PRO A 7 21.16 7.50 -23.52
C PRO A 7 20.24 8.68 -23.22
N GLY A 8 18.94 8.41 -23.18
CA GLY A 8 17.92 9.43 -22.87
C GLY A 8 18.26 10.17 -21.58
N ARG A 9 17.89 11.46 -21.51
CA ARG A 9 18.18 12.31 -20.35
C ARG A 9 17.77 11.60 -19.05
N PRO A 10 18.64 11.56 -18.03
CA PRO A 10 18.27 11.03 -16.72
C PRO A 10 16.97 11.67 -16.26
N GLY A 11 16.01 10.84 -15.85
CA GLY A 11 14.78 11.33 -15.26
C GLY A 11 15.06 12.19 -14.03
N PRO A 12 14.12 13.05 -13.61
CA PRO A 12 14.28 13.89 -12.43
C PRO A 12 14.66 13.04 -11.21
N ALA A 13 15.56 13.58 -10.39
CA ALA A 13 16.12 12.87 -9.24
C ALA A 13 15.01 12.27 -8.35
N PRO A 14 15.19 11.04 -7.84
CA PRO A 14 14.20 10.40 -6.99
C PRO A 14 13.92 11.27 -5.75
N GLN A 15 12.63 11.54 -5.50
CA GLN A 15 12.18 12.35 -4.37
C GLN A 15 12.22 11.56 -3.04
N THR A 16 13.37 10.95 -2.73
CA THR A 16 13.54 10.00 -1.63
C THR A 16 13.20 10.61 -0.27
N SER A 17 13.68 11.83 0.00
CA SER A 17 13.41 12.55 1.25
C SER A 17 11.92 12.87 1.47
N LYS A 18 11.21 13.26 0.41
CA LYS A 18 9.75 13.49 0.45
C LYS A 18 8.98 12.19 0.65
N ARG A 19 9.42 11.10 0.01
CA ARG A 19 8.84 9.76 0.16
C ARG A 19 8.96 9.27 1.60
N GLU A 20 10.12 9.41 2.22
CA GLU A 20 10.35 9.04 3.62
C GLU A 20 9.50 9.88 4.59
N ARG A 21 9.44 11.20 4.37
CA ARG A 21 8.61 12.09 5.18
C ARG A 21 7.12 11.72 5.07
N PHE A 22 6.65 11.43 3.85
CA PHE A 22 5.29 10.97 3.61
C PHE A 22 5.01 9.63 4.29
N ALA A 23 5.90 8.64 4.13
CA ALA A 23 5.77 7.32 4.75
C ALA A 23 5.68 7.43 6.29
N ARG A 24 6.50 8.29 6.92
CA ARG A 24 6.42 8.57 8.36
C ARG A 24 5.07 9.15 8.79
N LEU A 25 4.51 10.08 8.03
CA LEU A 25 3.19 10.65 8.32
C LEU A 25 2.08 9.60 8.20
N ILE A 26 2.12 8.78 7.15
CA ILE A 26 1.14 7.71 6.96
C ILE A 26 1.24 6.65 8.06
N ALA A 27 2.45 6.28 8.49
CA ALA A 27 2.67 5.35 9.59
C ALA A 27 2.10 5.86 10.93
N ARG A 28 2.15 7.18 11.16
CA ARG A 28 1.50 7.84 12.32
C ARG A 28 -0.02 7.94 12.23
N GLY A 29 -0.61 7.51 11.11
CA GLY A 29 -2.06 7.56 10.88
C GLY A 29 -2.58 8.87 10.31
N VAL A 30 -1.72 9.78 9.87
CA VAL A 30 -2.12 11.05 9.23
C VAL A 30 -2.89 10.75 7.94
N PRO A 31 -4.02 11.43 7.68
CA PRO A 31 -4.79 11.22 6.46
C PRO A 31 -4.00 11.64 5.22
N ASN A 32 -4.24 10.95 4.10
CA ASN A 32 -3.48 11.14 2.86
C ASN A 32 -3.46 12.61 2.37
N ALA A 33 -4.60 13.30 2.46
CA ALA A 33 -4.72 14.70 2.03
C ALA A 33 -3.85 15.65 2.87
N GLU A 34 -3.80 15.44 4.17
CA GLU A 34 -2.99 16.24 5.10
C GLU A 34 -1.51 15.92 4.92
N ALA A 35 -1.15 14.63 4.80
CA ALA A 35 0.22 14.23 4.51
C ALA A 35 0.73 14.83 3.18
N CYS A 36 -0.12 14.91 2.15
CA CYS A 36 0.20 15.59 0.89
C CYS A 36 0.48 17.08 1.08
N ARG A 37 -0.34 17.78 1.89
CA ARG A 37 -0.15 19.20 2.20
C ARG A 37 1.16 19.44 2.95
N ILE A 38 1.46 18.63 3.97
CA ILE A 38 2.67 18.75 4.79
C ILE A 38 3.95 18.50 3.97
N VAL A 39 3.91 17.54 3.03
CA VAL A 39 5.07 17.18 2.19
C VAL A 39 5.17 18.06 0.94
N GLY A 40 4.11 18.80 0.59
CA GLY A 40 4.06 19.65 -0.59
C GLY A 40 3.98 18.84 -1.90
N ILE A 41 3.17 17.77 -1.91
CA ILE A 41 2.96 16.92 -3.09
C ILE A 41 1.51 16.95 -3.56
N ASN A 42 1.30 16.72 -4.86
CA ASN A 42 -0.04 16.57 -5.41
C ASN A 42 -0.75 15.33 -4.82
N ARG A 43 -2.06 15.45 -4.55
CA ARG A 43 -2.90 14.35 -4.03
C ARG A 43 -2.81 13.08 -4.89
N ARG A 44 -2.75 13.20 -6.22
CA ARG A 44 -2.62 12.05 -7.14
C ARG A 44 -1.30 11.32 -6.94
N THR A 45 -0.22 12.05 -6.65
CA THR A 45 1.09 11.48 -6.30
C THR A 45 1.05 10.77 -4.95
N GLY A 46 0.42 11.37 -3.94
CA GLY A 46 0.24 10.74 -2.63
C GLY A 46 -0.57 9.44 -2.69
N THR A 47 -1.65 9.41 -3.47
CA THR A 47 -2.44 8.18 -3.70
C THR A 47 -1.60 7.08 -4.35
N ARG A 48 -0.78 7.42 -5.35
CA ARG A 48 0.15 6.46 -5.99
C ARG A 48 1.22 5.98 -5.01
N TRP A 49 1.72 6.84 -4.14
CA TRP A 49 2.69 6.45 -3.10
C TRP A 49 2.07 5.56 -2.03
N ARG A 50 0.77 5.73 -1.75
CA ARG A 50 0.08 4.94 -0.73
C ARG A 50 -0.38 3.57 -1.22
N PHE A 51 -0.90 3.48 -2.43
CA PHE A 51 -1.51 2.25 -2.96
C PHE A 51 -0.70 1.60 -4.09
N GLY A 52 0.36 2.25 -4.55
CA GLY A 52 1.04 1.83 -5.77
C GLY A 52 0.24 2.22 -7.01
N ARG A 53 0.66 1.68 -8.15
CA ARG A 53 -0.05 1.82 -9.42
C ARG A 53 0.36 0.71 -10.38
N THR A 54 -0.61 0.17 -11.11
CA THR A 54 -0.34 -0.64 -12.30
C THR A 54 -0.43 0.24 -13.56
N VAL A 55 0.56 0.13 -14.44
CA VAL A 55 0.61 0.88 -15.72
C VAL A 55 0.93 -0.10 -16.83
N LEU A 56 0.24 0.01 -17.96
CA LEU A 56 0.59 -0.73 -19.16
C LEU A 56 1.77 -0.04 -19.84
N ASN A 57 2.81 -0.80 -20.17
CA ASN A 57 3.94 -0.31 -20.95
C ASN A 57 3.55 -0.18 -22.43
N THR A 58 4.41 0.43 -23.25
CA THR A 58 4.17 0.59 -24.70
C THR A 58 4.00 -0.75 -25.42
N ALA A 59 4.56 -1.83 -24.87
CA ALA A 59 4.39 -3.20 -25.35
C ALA A 59 3.11 -3.91 -24.87
N GLY A 60 2.24 -3.23 -24.11
CA GLY A 60 0.99 -3.80 -23.56
C GLY A 60 1.16 -4.58 -22.24
N GLU A 61 2.38 -4.69 -21.71
CA GLU A 61 2.66 -5.42 -20.48
C GLU A 61 2.30 -4.61 -19.22
N ALA A 62 1.73 -5.26 -18.21
CA ALA A 62 1.39 -4.63 -16.94
C ALA A 62 2.62 -4.47 -16.03
N VAL A 63 3.10 -3.24 -15.88
CA VAL A 63 4.15 -2.87 -14.95
C VAL A 63 3.53 -2.43 -13.63
N GLN A 64 3.84 -3.15 -12.55
CA GLN A 64 3.42 -2.79 -11.20
C GLN A 64 4.46 -1.93 -10.49
N TYR A 65 4.02 -0.76 -10.03
CA TYR A 65 4.79 0.11 -9.15
C TYR A 65 4.30 -0.10 -7.71
N PRO A 66 5.13 -0.69 -6.83
CA PRO A 66 4.72 -0.96 -5.46
C PRO A 66 4.47 0.34 -4.68
N PRO A 67 3.59 0.31 -3.67
CA PRO A 67 3.41 1.42 -2.76
C PRO A 67 4.72 1.75 -2.01
N VAL A 68 4.94 3.03 -1.79
CA VAL A 68 6.08 3.58 -1.04
C VAL A 68 5.83 3.51 0.48
N CYS A 69 4.56 3.48 0.90
CA CYS A 69 4.19 3.38 2.31
C CYS A 69 3.99 1.92 2.71
N THR A 70 4.53 1.55 3.86
CA THR A 70 4.10 0.33 4.57
C THR A 70 2.64 0.49 4.99
N PRO A 71 1.78 -0.53 4.81
CA PRO A 71 0.40 -0.45 5.28
C PRO A 71 0.42 -0.21 6.79
N ALA A 72 -0.30 0.83 7.23
CA ALA A 72 -0.45 1.11 8.66
C ALA A 72 -1.03 -0.13 9.35
N ARG A 73 -0.52 -0.46 10.54
CA ARG A 73 -1.04 -1.58 11.34
C ARG A 73 -2.56 -1.38 11.49
N PRO A 74 -3.38 -2.41 11.24
CA PRO A 74 -4.82 -2.28 11.40
C PRO A 74 -5.13 -1.79 12.81
N LYS A 75 -6.00 -0.77 12.92
CA LYS A 75 -6.42 -0.25 14.22
C LYS A 75 -7.00 -1.40 15.05
N PRO A 76 -6.77 -1.41 16.38
CA PRO A 76 -7.44 -2.35 17.27
C PRO A 76 -8.94 -2.31 17.03
N ARG A 77 -9.54 -3.47 16.80
CA ARG A 77 -11.00 -3.58 16.67
C ARG A 77 -11.62 -3.44 18.06
N HIS A 78 -12.82 -2.89 18.11
CA HIS A 78 -13.58 -2.81 19.38
C HIS A 78 -13.80 -4.23 19.93
N PRO A 79 -13.75 -4.46 21.26
CA PRO A 79 -13.87 -5.81 21.86
C PRO A 79 -15.13 -6.59 21.48
N ARG A 80 -16.19 -5.87 21.08
CA ARG A 80 -17.44 -6.46 20.54
C ARG A 80 -17.23 -7.26 19.24
N TYR A 81 -16.16 -7.01 18.49
CA TYR A 81 -15.90 -7.62 17.19
C TYR A 81 -14.63 -8.47 17.21
N LEU A 82 -14.67 -9.57 16.45
CA LEU A 82 -13.53 -10.47 16.30
C LEU A 82 -12.31 -9.76 15.71
N SER A 83 -11.16 -10.01 16.32
CA SER A 83 -9.82 -9.67 15.86
C SER A 83 -9.44 -10.46 14.59
N LEU A 84 -8.27 -10.17 14.04
CA LEU A 84 -7.73 -10.99 12.94
C LEU A 84 -7.43 -12.41 13.43
N ALA A 85 -6.79 -12.54 14.58
CA ALA A 85 -6.36 -13.81 15.16
C ALA A 85 -7.56 -14.73 15.44
N GLU A 86 -8.63 -14.21 16.02
CA GLU A 86 -9.84 -14.99 16.28
C GLU A 86 -10.52 -15.44 14.98
N ARG A 87 -10.56 -14.58 13.96
CA ARG A 87 -11.11 -14.94 12.65
C ARG A 87 -10.29 -16.00 11.94
N THR A 88 -8.96 -15.97 12.06
CA THR A 88 -8.10 -17.03 11.51
C THR A 88 -8.34 -18.36 12.24
N VAL A 89 -8.43 -18.36 13.57
CA VAL A 89 -8.77 -19.57 14.34
C VAL A 89 -10.12 -20.15 13.91
N ILE A 90 -11.15 -19.31 13.79
CA ILE A 90 -12.47 -19.77 13.32
C ILE A 90 -12.39 -20.35 11.91
N ALA A 91 -11.60 -19.74 11.01
CA ALA A 91 -11.42 -20.25 9.65
C ALA A 91 -10.72 -21.62 9.63
N ASP A 92 -9.69 -21.80 10.46
CA ASP A 92 -8.98 -23.08 10.58
C ASP A 92 -9.91 -24.17 11.14
N LEU A 93 -10.70 -23.87 12.19
CA LEU A 93 -11.68 -24.80 12.76
C LEU A 93 -12.79 -25.16 11.75
N ARG A 94 -13.21 -24.21 10.91
CA ARG A 94 -14.12 -24.49 9.79
C ARG A 94 -13.49 -25.39 8.74
N ARG A 95 -12.19 -25.25 8.48
CA ARG A 95 -11.43 -26.12 7.57
C ARG A 95 -11.35 -27.55 8.10
N GLU A 96 -11.28 -27.71 9.41
CA GLU A 96 -11.40 -28.98 10.14
C GLU A 96 -12.85 -29.53 10.18
N LYS A 97 -13.80 -28.88 9.48
CA LYS A 97 -15.22 -29.23 9.43
C LYS A 97 -15.96 -29.14 10.78
N LYS A 98 -15.44 -28.41 11.76
CA LYS A 98 -16.16 -28.16 13.01
C LYS A 98 -17.40 -27.31 12.75
N THR A 99 -18.49 -27.67 13.42
CA THR A 99 -19.76 -26.94 13.37
C THR A 99 -19.67 -25.64 14.18
N VAL A 100 -20.58 -24.70 13.90
CA VAL A 100 -20.63 -23.42 14.66
C VAL A 100 -20.78 -23.64 16.16
N ARG A 101 -21.54 -24.66 16.57
CA ARG A 101 -21.76 -24.98 17.98
C ARG A 101 -20.50 -25.50 18.66
N GLU A 102 -19.67 -26.27 17.95
CA GLU A 102 -18.39 -26.75 18.47
C GLU A 102 -17.36 -25.62 18.58
N ILE A 103 -17.40 -24.65 17.67
CA ILE A 103 -16.52 -23.47 17.70
C ILE A 103 -16.92 -22.50 18.83
N ALA A 104 -18.19 -22.47 19.21
CA ALA A 104 -18.72 -21.57 20.23
C ALA A 104 -18.61 -22.08 21.67
N LYS A 105 -18.02 -23.27 21.88
CA LYS A 105 -17.68 -23.80 23.21
C LYS A 105 -16.34 -23.22 23.68
#